data_AF-A0A059CBS5-F1
#
_entry.id   AF-A0A059CBS5-F1
#
_cell.length_a   1.000
_cell.length_b   1.000
_cell.length_c   1.000
_cell.angle_alpha   90.00
_cell.angle_beta   90.00
_cell.angle_gamma   90.00
#
_symmetry.space_group_name_H-M   'P 1'
#
loop_
_entity.id
_entity.type
_entity.pdbx_description
1 polymer ?
#
loop_
_entity_poly.entity_id
_entity_poly.type
_entity_poly.pdbx_seq_one_letter_code
_entity_poly.pdbx_strand_id
1 'polypeptide(L)'
;MSTSSCDSEASIYNPLDLLCRPENGNYTFGSPFRNNLEQLLLGNLASDTAKKGFLSSSTGDGTDEVFGQALCRRDVNRSACGDCVRIASQEIMNKCNKKDADIWYEFCQISYSYSNFFSAMNYQGQYPDSNNQKQDVSNPEELSSALNKLMDGLISEAPWASSMFAVGSSNFPSQGHVYGLVQCTREISGGDCNTCLVSAWGDLRTCCSPHQGGTVVSRYCNVRFELYRFYNQHSEGLGKKRIILLVICILAGALLASLGVWVARRRWKRRMTRGMSNKLVS
;
A
#
# COMPACT_ATOMS: atom_id res chain seq x y z
N MET A 1 -24.35 3.54 -8.24
CA MET A 1 -24.97 3.06 -6.99
C MET A 1 -24.07 3.46 -5.84
N SER A 2 -24.57 4.31 -4.96
CA SER A 2 -23.90 4.78 -3.76
C SER A 2 -23.87 3.63 -2.75
N THR A 3 -22.70 3.00 -2.56
CA THR A 3 -22.49 2.11 -1.42
C THR A 3 -22.52 2.94 -0.15
N SER A 4 -23.46 2.60 0.72
CA SER A 4 -23.76 3.33 1.96
C SER A 4 -22.68 3.10 3.00
N SER A 5 -22.56 3.98 4.01
CA SER A 5 -21.55 3.85 5.08
C SER A 5 -21.69 2.58 5.94
N CYS A 6 -22.75 1.78 5.73
CA CYS A 6 -22.97 0.51 6.40
C CYS A 6 -22.04 -0.61 5.90
N ASP A 7 -21.59 -0.56 4.64
CA ASP A 7 -20.71 -1.61 4.08
C ASP A 7 -19.30 -1.56 4.70
N SER A 8 -18.84 -0.38 5.12
CA SER A 8 -17.53 -0.20 5.78
C SER A 8 -17.47 -0.69 7.22
N GLU A 9 -18.61 -0.78 7.92
CA GLU A 9 -18.64 -1.37 9.27
C GLU A 9 -18.64 -2.90 9.19
N ALA A 10 -19.39 -3.49 8.24
CA ALA A 10 -19.43 -4.94 8.04
C ALA A 10 -18.07 -5.54 7.61
N SER A 11 -17.24 -4.79 6.87
CA SER A 11 -15.93 -5.25 6.38
C SER A 11 -14.86 -5.40 7.46
N ILE A 12 -15.08 -4.83 8.65
CA ILE A 12 -14.17 -5.01 9.80
C ILE A 12 -14.42 -6.36 10.50
N TYR A 13 -15.64 -6.88 10.43
CA TYR A 13 -16.04 -8.06 11.22
C TYR A 13 -15.91 -9.39 10.49
N ASN A 14 -15.80 -9.38 9.15
CA ASN A 14 -15.64 -10.60 8.36
C ASN A 14 -14.28 -10.61 7.65
N PRO A 15 -13.51 -11.71 7.74
CA PRO A 15 -12.29 -11.85 6.99
C PRO A 15 -12.59 -11.96 5.49
N LEU A 16 -11.72 -11.39 4.68
CA LEU A 16 -11.66 -11.63 3.24
C LEU A 16 -11.28 -13.08 2.95
N ASP A 17 -10.33 -13.61 3.72
CA ASP A 17 -9.90 -15.01 3.65
C ASP A 17 -9.17 -15.43 4.94
N LEU A 18 -9.13 -16.74 5.20
CA LEU A 18 -8.40 -17.38 6.30
C LEU A 18 -7.74 -18.67 5.82
N LEU A 19 -6.42 -18.72 5.92
CA LEU A 19 -5.63 -19.89 5.53
C LEU A 19 -4.92 -20.46 6.76
N CYS A 20 -5.31 -21.66 7.18
CA CYS A 20 -4.55 -22.45 8.16
C CYS A 20 -3.79 -23.57 7.42
N ARG A 21 -2.47 -23.70 7.62
CA ARG A 21 -1.62 -24.68 6.91
C ARG A 21 -1.43 -25.99 7.70
N PRO A 22 -2.22 -27.06 7.45
CA PRO A 22 -2.12 -28.33 8.20
C PRO A 22 -0.78 -29.05 8.02
N GLU A 23 -0.14 -28.91 6.86
CA GLU A 23 1.13 -29.53 6.50
C GLU A 23 2.29 -29.09 7.39
N ASN A 24 2.17 -27.91 8.00
CA ASN A 24 3.17 -27.28 8.86
C ASN A 24 3.01 -27.65 10.35
N GLY A 25 2.11 -28.59 10.64
CA GLY A 25 1.89 -29.12 11.98
C GLY A 25 0.83 -28.37 12.79
N ASN A 26 0.37 -29.05 13.84
CA ASN A 26 -0.65 -28.55 14.74
C ASN A 26 -0.03 -28.19 16.09
N TYR A 27 -0.69 -27.29 16.82
CA TYR A 27 -0.45 -27.11 18.25
C TYR A 27 -1.70 -27.49 19.03
N THR A 28 -1.54 -27.75 20.33
CA THR A 28 -2.64 -28.06 21.24
C THR A 28 -2.88 -26.91 22.22
N PHE A 29 -4.07 -26.86 22.80
CA PHE A 29 -4.39 -25.90 23.85
C PHE A 29 -3.44 -26.06 25.05
N GLY A 30 -2.89 -24.96 25.55
CA GLY A 30 -1.93 -24.94 26.67
C GLY A 30 -0.50 -25.34 26.33
N SER A 31 -0.17 -25.66 25.07
CA SER A 31 1.22 -25.92 24.66
C SER A 31 2.09 -24.65 24.76
N PRO A 32 3.42 -24.77 24.91
CA PRO A 32 4.30 -23.60 24.93
C PRO A 32 4.15 -22.74 23.67
N PHE A 33 4.13 -23.35 22.48
CA PHE A 33 3.82 -22.67 21.22
C PHE A 33 2.51 -21.86 21.29
N ARG A 34 1.42 -22.45 21.81
CA ARG A 34 0.11 -21.77 21.91
C ARG A 34 0.14 -20.60 22.91
N ASN A 35 0.90 -20.72 23.99
CA ASN A 35 1.07 -19.63 24.97
C ASN A 35 1.89 -18.48 24.36
N ASN A 36 2.98 -18.80 23.64
CA ASN A 36 3.80 -17.81 22.94
C ASN A 36 3.01 -17.09 21.83
N LEU A 37 2.20 -17.83 21.09
CA LEU A 37 1.31 -17.26 20.06
C LEU A 37 0.27 -16.32 20.67
N GLU A 38 -0.29 -16.66 21.83
CA GLU A 38 -1.22 -15.77 22.56
C GLU A 38 -0.56 -14.47 22.98
N GLN A 39 0.63 -14.57 23.57
CA GLN A 39 1.41 -13.41 24.00
C GLN A 39 1.74 -12.51 22.81
N LEU A 40 2.11 -13.10 21.66
CA LEU A 40 2.42 -12.35 20.45
C LEU A 40 1.19 -11.66 19.87
N LEU A 41 0.10 -12.39 19.62
CA LEU A 41 -1.06 -11.87 18.88
C LEU A 41 -2.02 -11.03 19.72
N LEU A 42 -2.21 -11.38 21.00
CA LEU A 42 -3.14 -10.72 21.91
C LEU A 42 -2.46 -9.73 22.89
N GLY A 43 -1.13 -9.68 22.89
CA GLY A 43 -0.36 -8.67 23.62
C GLY A 43 -0.40 -7.30 22.93
N ASN A 44 0.77 -6.75 22.61
CA ASN A 44 0.87 -5.38 22.09
C ASN A 44 0.73 -5.24 20.57
N LEU A 45 0.60 -6.34 19.82
CA LEU A 45 0.58 -6.34 18.34
C LEU A 45 -0.41 -5.32 17.76
N ALA A 46 -1.65 -5.30 18.25
CA ALA A 46 -2.66 -4.34 17.81
C ALA A 46 -2.24 -2.88 18.06
N SER A 47 -1.78 -2.57 19.28
CA SER A 47 -1.43 -1.19 19.65
C SER A 47 -0.17 -0.67 18.95
N ASP A 48 0.80 -1.54 18.69
CA ASP A 48 2.05 -1.15 18.03
C ASP A 48 1.90 -1.09 16.52
N THR A 49 1.11 -1.99 15.94
CA THR A 49 0.72 -1.92 14.52
C THR A 49 -0.13 -0.68 14.26
N ALA A 50 -1.07 -0.32 15.15
CA ALA A 50 -1.84 0.93 15.06
C ALA A 50 -0.96 2.19 15.01
N LYS A 51 0.20 2.19 15.67
CA LYS A 51 1.14 3.32 15.65
C LYS A 51 1.98 3.35 14.38
N LYS A 52 2.45 2.18 13.92
CA LYS A 52 3.48 2.06 12.86
C LYS A 52 2.93 1.70 11.48
N GLY A 53 1.68 1.24 11.40
CA GLY A 53 1.03 0.66 10.22
C GLY A 53 1.48 -0.77 9.89
N PHE A 54 2.55 -1.25 10.52
CA PHE A 54 3.13 -2.58 10.32
C PHE A 54 3.98 -2.95 11.54
N LEU A 55 4.00 -4.24 11.90
CA LEU A 55 4.91 -4.82 12.87
C LEU A 55 5.24 -6.26 12.50
N SER A 56 6.50 -6.65 12.63
CA SER A 56 6.95 -8.04 12.69
C SER A 56 7.68 -8.27 14.01
N SER A 57 7.47 -9.42 14.64
CA SER A 57 8.08 -9.78 15.91
C SER A 57 8.04 -11.29 16.15
N SER A 58 8.81 -11.77 17.12
CA SER A 58 8.73 -13.16 17.58
C SER A 58 8.55 -13.24 19.10
N THR A 59 8.08 -14.38 19.57
CA THR A 59 7.90 -14.67 21.00
C THR A 59 8.21 -16.14 21.27
N GLY A 60 8.93 -16.42 22.36
CA GLY A 60 9.41 -17.76 22.71
C GLY A 60 10.83 -18.03 22.23
N ASP A 61 11.23 -19.29 22.32
CA ASP A 61 12.55 -19.79 21.93
C ASP A 61 12.48 -21.24 21.42
N GLY A 62 13.53 -21.66 20.71
CA GLY A 62 13.70 -23.03 20.24
C GLY A 62 12.55 -23.51 19.34
N THR A 63 11.98 -24.67 19.65
CA THR A 63 10.91 -25.32 18.85
C THR A 63 9.52 -24.72 19.05
N ASP A 64 9.39 -23.82 20.03
CA ASP A 64 8.13 -23.19 20.42
C ASP A 64 8.14 -21.67 20.15
N GLU A 65 9.20 -21.15 19.54
CA GLU A 65 9.24 -19.77 19.05
C GLU A 65 8.18 -19.57 17.96
N VAL A 66 7.50 -18.44 18.03
CA VAL A 66 6.45 -18.03 17.09
C VAL A 66 6.91 -16.74 16.42
N PHE A 67 6.93 -16.72 15.10
CA PHE A 67 7.14 -15.52 14.30
C PHE A 67 5.79 -15.01 13.84
N GLY A 68 5.58 -13.71 13.90
CA GLY A 68 4.33 -13.11 13.47
C GLY A 68 4.48 -11.70 12.95
N GLN A 69 3.52 -11.31 12.12
CA GLN A 69 3.41 -9.95 11.63
C GLN A 69 1.98 -9.50 11.47
N ALA A 70 1.78 -8.19 11.53
CA ALA A 70 0.54 -7.54 11.19
C ALA A 70 0.81 -6.34 10.28
N LEU A 71 -0.02 -6.16 9.26
CA LEU A 71 0.02 -5.04 8.35
C LEU A 71 -1.36 -4.41 8.30
N CYS A 72 -1.44 -3.10 8.51
CA CYS A 72 -2.65 -2.34 8.23
C CYS A 72 -2.59 -1.73 6.84
N ARG A 73 -3.76 -1.56 6.23
CA ARG A 73 -3.87 -0.82 4.98
C ARG A 73 -3.39 0.61 5.20
N ARG A 74 -2.55 1.14 4.30
CA ARG A 74 -1.82 2.38 4.56
C ARG A 74 -2.72 3.60 4.82
N ASP A 75 -3.91 3.61 4.22
CA ASP A 75 -4.88 4.70 4.19
C ASP A 75 -5.93 4.64 5.31
N VAL A 76 -5.83 3.68 6.25
CA VAL A 76 -6.72 3.59 7.41
C VAL A 76 -6.16 4.36 8.61
N ASN A 77 -7.05 4.90 9.44
CA ASN A 77 -6.64 5.59 10.66
C ASN A 77 -6.19 4.60 11.75
N ARG A 78 -5.53 5.12 12.80
CA ARG A 78 -4.96 4.30 13.88
C ARG A 78 -6.00 3.48 14.64
N SER A 79 -7.20 4.01 14.85
CA SER A 79 -8.28 3.28 15.55
C SER A 79 -8.74 2.09 14.73
N ALA A 80 -9.09 2.33 13.47
CA ALA A 80 -9.54 1.26 12.56
C ALA A 80 -8.46 0.18 12.36
N CYS A 81 -7.19 0.59 12.27
CA CYS A 81 -6.06 -0.34 12.23
C CYS A 81 -5.97 -1.19 13.51
N GLY A 82 -6.00 -0.56 14.69
CA GLY A 82 -5.92 -1.28 15.97
C GLY A 82 -7.10 -2.22 16.19
N ASP A 83 -8.32 -1.79 15.84
CA ASP A 83 -9.52 -2.62 15.95
C ASP A 83 -9.47 -3.81 15.00
N CYS A 84 -9.08 -3.60 13.74
CA CYS A 84 -8.93 -4.68 12.77
C CYS A 84 -7.91 -5.72 13.25
N VAL A 85 -6.72 -5.28 13.68
CA VAL A 85 -5.67 -6.22 14.13
C VAL A 85 -6.13 -6.99 15.37
N ARG A 86 -6.80 -6.33 16.32
CA ARG A 86 -7.34 -7.01 17.51
C ARG A 86 -8.37 -8.09 17.13
N ILE A 87 -9.33 -7.75 16.26
CA ILE A 87 -10.37 -8.69 15.81
C ILE A 87 -9.74 -9.84 15.04
N ALA A 88 -8.86 -9.55 14.08
CA ALA A 88 -8.18 -10.56 13.29
C ALA A 88 -7.32 -11.50 14.15
N SER A 89 -6.61 -10.98 15.16
CA SER A 89 -5.82 -11.78 16.10
C SER A 89 -6.69 -12.76 16.89
N GLN A 90 -7.87 -12.32 17.35
CA GLN A 90 -8.81 -13.19 18.06
C GLN A 90 -9.38 -14.27 17.14
N GLU A 91 -9.77 -13.87 15.93
CA GLU A 91 -10.40 -14.75 14.95
C GLU A 91 -9.46 -15.86 14.48
N ILE A 92 -8.21 -15.52 14.10
CA ILE A 92 -7.22 -16.51 13.64
C ILE A 92 -6.86 -17.50 14.74
N MET A 93 -6.77 -17.04 16.00
CA MET A 93 -6.52 -17.89 17.17
C MET A 93 -7.67 -18.86 17.47
N ASN A 94 -8.91 -18.42 17.25
CA ASN A 94 -10.10 -19.22 17.50
C ASN A 94 -10.32 -20.27 16.39
N LYS A 95 -10.01 -19.92 15.14
CA LYS A 95 -10.30 -20.77 13.97
C LYS A 95 -9.14 -21.67 13.54
N CYS A 96 -7.89 -21.31 13.81
CA CYS A 96 -6.72 -22.09 13.37
C CYS A 96 -5.95 -22.69 14.54
N ASN A 97 -5.87 -24.02 14.62
CA ASN A 97 -4.96 -24.75 15.52
C ASN A 97 -3.65 -25.19 14.83
N LYS A 98 -3.26 -24.49 13.76
CA LYS A 98 -2.08 -24.79 12.93
C LYS A 98 -0.90 -23.93 13.34
N LYS A 99 0.31 -24.45 13.20
CA LYS A 99 1.55 -23.73 13.49
C LYS A 99 1.91 -22.66 12.47
N ASP A 100 1.18 -22.57 11.36
CA ASP A 100 1.33 -21.56 10.33
C ASP A 100 -0.05 -21.17 9.80
N ALA A 101 -0.37 -19.87 9.84
CA ALA A 101 -1.65 -19.37 9.34
C ALA A 101 -1.56 -17.90 8.91
N ASP A 102 -2.49 -17.51 8.04
CA ASP A 102 -2.72 -16.14 7.61
C ASP A 102 -4.22 -15.82 7.69
N ILE A 103 -4.54 -14.57 8.01
CA ILE A 103 -5.89 -14.03 7.92
C ILE A 103 -5.83 -12.64 7.28
N TRP A 104 -6.76 -12.37 6.37
CA TRP A 104 -6.86 -11.08 5.69
C TRP A 104 -8.23 -10.46 5.94
N TYR A 105 -8.22 -9.18 6.26
CA TYR A 105 -9.39 -8.31 6.38
C TYR A 105 -9.22 -7.12 5.44
N GLU A 106 -10.30 -6.36 5.26
CA GLU A 106 -10.31 -5.16 4.45
C GLU A 106 -9.25 -4.12 4.85
N PHE A 107 -9.00 -3.99 6.17
CA PHE A 107 -8.13 -2.96 6.74
C PHE A 107 -6.82 -3.48 7.33
N CYS A 108 -6.64 -4.80 7.44
CA CYS A 108 -5.43 -5.39 7.98
C CYS A 108 -5.26 -6.85 7.57
N GLN A 109 -4.06 -7.38 7.74
CA GLN A 109 -3.76 -8.81 7.66
C GLN A 109 -2.85 -9.20 8.81
N ILE A 110 -2.91 -10.48 9.19
CA ILE A 110 -2.05 -11.07 10.20
C ILE A 110 -1.53 -12.41 9.69
N SER A 111 -0.26 -12.66 9.93
CA SER A 111 0.42 -13.91 9.59
C SER A 111 1.22 -14.38 10.79
N TYR A 112 1.23 -15.68 11.06
CA TYR A 112 2.16 -16.29 12.00
C TYR A 112 2.69 -17.62 11.50
N SER A 113 3.87 -18.02 11.97
CA SER A 113 4.49 -19.32 11.67
C SER A 113 5.44 -19.77 12.78
N TYR A 114 5.70 -21.07 12.83
CA TYR A 114 6.73 -21.69 13.66
C TYR A 114 8.16 -21.50 13.13
N SER A 115 8.28 -21.04 11.88
CA SER A 115 9.56 -20.76 11.25
C SER A 115 9.63 -19.29 10.85
N ASN A 116 10.84 -18.73 10.86
CA ASN A 116 11.03 -17.35 10.46
C ASN A 116 10.76 -17.19 8.96
N PHE A 117 9.72 -16.41 8.64
CA PHE A 117 9.33 -16.09 7.27
C PHE A 117 9.61 -14.64 6.88
N PHE A 118 10.25 -13.86 7.77
CA PHE A 118 10.61 -12.48 7.46
C PHE A 118 11.62 -12.45 6.32
N SER A 119 11.34 -11.63 5.30
CA SER A 119 12.17 -11.49 4.09
C SER A 119 12.34 -12.78 3.26
N ALA A 120 11.56 -13.83 3.53
CA ALA A 120 11.54 -15.07 2.75
C ALA A 120 10.33 -15.06 1.79
N MET A 121 10.30 -14.06 0.89
CA MET A 121 9.16 -13.84 0.00
C MET A 121 8.89 -15.11 -0.83
N ASN A 122 7.70 -15.65 -0.66
CA ASN A 122 7.13 -16.73 -1.44
C ASN A 122 5.70 -16.36 -1.78
N TYR A 123 5.41 -16.27 -3.08
CA TYR A 123 4.09 -15.87 -3.54
C TYR A 123 3.11 -17.05 -3.49
N GLN A 124 2.06 -16.92 -2.68
CA GLN A 124 0.94 -17.84 -2.64
C GLN A 124 -0.36 -17.03 -2.55
N GLY A 125 -0.95 -16.72 -3.71
CA GLY A 125 -2.20 -15.96 -3.80
C GLY A 125 -3.40 -16.72 -3.24
N GLN A 126 -4.29 -16.01 -2.56
CA GLN A 126 -5.61 -16.44 -2.16
C GLN A 126 -6.66 -15.56 -2.83
N TYR A 127 -7.84 -16.14 -3.07
CA TYR A 127 -8.91 -15.57 -3.87
C TYR A 127 -10.17 -15.47 -3.03
N PRO A 128 -10.44 -14.31 -2.39
CA PRO A 128 -11.64 -14.14 -1.57
C PRO A 128 -12.92 -14.52 -2.32
N ASP A 129 -13.81 -15.28 -1.67
CA ASP A 129 -15.09 -15.75 -2.24
C ASP A 129 -15.97 -14.59 -2.76
N SER A 130 -15.80 -13.39 -2.20
CA SER A 130 -16.47 -12.18 -2.66
C SER A 130 -16.22 -11.85 -4.14
N ASN A 131 -15.12 -12.34 -4.72
CA ASN A 131 -14.82 -12.18 -6.14
C ASN A 131 -15.89 -12.88 -7.00
N ASN A 132 -16.37 -14.06 -6.60
CA ASN A 132 -17.38 -14.83 -7.33
C ASN A 132 -18.78 -14.20 -7.26
N GLN A 133 -18.98 -13.23 -6.36
CA GLN A 133 -20.25 -12.51 -6.19
C GLN A 133 -20.30 -11.22 -7.01
N LYS A 134 -19.20 -10.85 -7.69
CA LYS A 134 -19.13 -9.64 -8.51
C LYS A 134 -19.89 -9.85 -9.81
N GLN A 135 -20.60 -8.81 -10.22
CA GLN A 135 -21.25 -8.79 -11.52
C GLN A 135 -20.22 -8.59 -12.64
N ASP A 136 -20.57 -9.06 -13.83
CA ASP A 136 -19.77 -8.81 -15.03
C ASP A 136 -19.87 -7.35 -15.47
N VAL A 137 -18.82 -6.89 -16.15
CA VAL A 137 -18.85 -5.61 -16.89
C VAL A 137 -19.40 -5.79 -18.30
N SER A 138 -19.99 -4.73 -18.84
CA SER A 138 -20.49 -4.72 -20.21
C SER A 138 -19.39 -4.77 -21.27
N ASN A 139 -18.20 -4.20 -20.96
CA ASN A 139 -17.06 -4.11 -21.88
C ASN A 139 -15.76 -4.63 -21.22
N PRO A 140 -15.54 -5.96 -21.19
CA PRO A 140 -14.36 -6.56 -20.52
C PRO A 140 -13.01 -6.15 -21.11
N GLU A 141 -12.93 -5.93 -22.44
CA GLU A 141 -11.68 -5.52 -23.10
C GLU A 141 -11.25 -4.10 -22.71
N GLU A 142 -12.22 -3.20 -22.59
CA GLU A 142 -11.99 -1.82 -22.18
C GLU A 142 -11.57 -1.76 -20.71
N LEU A 143 -12.21 -2.56 -19.83
CA LEU A 143 -11.79 -2.73 -18.45
C LEU A 143 -10.36 -3.28 -18.37
N SER A 144 -10.05 -4.33 -19.13
CA SER A 144 -8.71 -4.93 -19.17
C SER A 144 -7.63 -3.92 -19.57
N SER A 145 -7.88 -3.12 -20.61
CA SER A 145 -6.97 -2.04 -21.02
C SER A 145 -6.78 -0.99 -19.92
N ALA A 146 -7.88 -0.56 -19.27
CA ALA A 146 -7.83 0.41 -18.19
C ALA A 146 -7.09 -0.14 -16.95
N LEU A 147 -7.28 -1.42 -16.62
CA LEU A 147 -6.62 -2.10 -15.52
C LEU A 147 -5.13 -2.32 -15.78
N ASN A 148 -4.71 -2.76 -16.97
CA ASN A 148 -3.29 -2.91 -17.31
C ASN A 148 -2.54 -1.60 -17.08
N LYS A 149 -3.06 -0.50 -17.65
CA LYS A 149 -2.46 0.83 -17.47
C LYS A 149 -2.40 1.25 -16.01
N LEU A 150 -3.47 1.00 -15.25
CA LEU A 150 -3.53 1.35 -13.84
C LEU A 150 -2.53 0.53 -13.02
N MET A 151 -2.60 -0.80 -13.11
CA MET A 151 -1.81 -1.70 -12.29
C MET A 151 -0.32 -1.63 -12.63
N ASP A 152 0.08 -1.47 -13.89
CA ASP A 152 1.48 -1.25 -14.27
C ASP A 152 2.05 0.02 -13.57
N GLY A 153 1.25 1.08 -13.49
CA GLY A 153 1.61 2.29 -12.75
C GLY A 153 1.75 2.07 -11.24
N LEU A 154 0.80 1.35 -10.64
CA LEU A 154 0.82 1.08 -9.19
C LEU A 154 1.97 0.13 -8.79
N ILE A 155 2.21 -0.91 -9.58
CA ILE A 155 3.24 -1.94 -9.37
C ILE A 155 4.65 -1.37 -9.59
N SER A 156 4.78 -0.35 -10.45
CA SER A 156 6.04 0.37 -10.61
C SER A 156 6.30 1.41 -9.53
N GLU A 157 5.28 1.90 -8.81
CA GLU A 157 5.42 2.89 -7.73
C GLU A 157 5.59 2.24 -6.34
N ALA A 158 4.69 1.33 -5.97
CA ALA A 158 4.61 0.82 -4.60
C ALA A 158 5.92 0.23 -4.06
N PRO A 159 6.68 -0.60 -4.79
CA PRO A 159 7.88 -1.23 -4.24
C PRO A 159 9.00 -0.27 -3.82
N TRP A 160 8.97 0.96 -4.35
CA TRP A 160 9.97 1.99 -4.08
C TRP A 160 9.46 3.10 -3.16
N ALA A 161 8.18 3.03 -2.77
CA ALA A 161 7.59 3.92 -1.78
C ALA A 161 7.96 3.45 -0.36
N SER A 162 8.21 4.38 0.56
CA SER A 162 8.52 4.04 1.98
C SER A 162 7.40 3.28 2.68
N SER A 163 6.15 3.43 2.21
CA SER A 163 4.97 2.71 2.70
C SER A 163 4.70 1.39 1.99
N MET A 164 5.43 1.08 0.91
CA MET A 164 5.17 -0.06 0.04
C MET A 164 3.71 -0.16 -0.42
N PHE A 165 3.12 0.98 -0.76
CA PHE A 165 1.69 1.13 -1.01
C PHE A 165 1.46 2.13 -2.15
N ALA A 166 0.54 1.82 -3.05
CA ALA A 166 0.10 2.77 -4.07
C ALA A 166 -1.40 2.58 -4.36
N VAL A 167 -2.05 3.70 -4.68
CA VAL A 167 -3.46 3.75 -5.10
C VAL A 167 -3.62 4.66 -6.29
N GLY A 168 -4.60 4.36 -7.13
CA GLY A 168 -4.86 5.18 -8.31
C GLY A 168 -6.21 4.91 -8.94
N SER A 169 -6.48 5.62 -10.02
CA SER A 169 -7.65 5.42 -10.84
C SER A 169 -7.30 5.64 -12.32
N SER A 170 -7.98 4.92 -13.20
CA SER A 170 -7.90 5.11 -14.65
C SER A 170 -9.29 5.38 -15.21
N ASN A 171 -9.34 6.06 -16.36
CA ASN A 171 -10.60 6.24 -17.07
C ASN A 171 -11.06 4.90 -17.62
N PHE A 172 -12.33 4.61 -17.39
CA PHE A 172 -13.05 3.49 -17.97
C PHE A 172 -14.31 4.04 -18.65
N PRO A 173 -14.18 4.54 -19.89
CA PRO A 173 -15.22 5.30 -20.59
C PRO A 173 -16.65 4.79 -20.46
N SER A 174 -16.89 3.48 -20.50
CA SER A 174 -18.24 2.91 -20.41
C SER A 174 -18.87 2.97 -19.01
N GLN A 175 -18.07 3.05 -17.93
CA GLN A 175 -18.57 3.02 -16.54
C GLN A 175 -17.90 4.08 -15.64
N GLY A 176 -17.23 5.07 -16.23
CA GLY A 176 -16.56 6.18 -15.56
C GLY A 176 -15.09 5.89 -15.25
N HIS A 177 -14.82 5.26 -14.11
CA HIS A 177 -13.46 5.02 -13.63
C HIS A 177 -13.30 3.62 -13.03
N VAL A 178 -12.08 3.10 -13.13
CA VAL A 178 -11.62 1.95 -12.35
C VAL A 178 -10.62 2.43 -11.31
N TYR A 179 -10.73 1.91 -10.09
CA TYR A 179 -9.89 2.26 -8.95
C TYR A 179 -9.06 1.05 -8.54
N GLY A 180 -7.79 1.27 -8.19
CA GLY A 180 -6.85 0.21 -7.89
C GLY A 180 -6.02 0.54 -6.66
N LEU A 181 -5.64 -0.50 -5.94
CA LEU A 181 -4.77 -0.46 -4.77
C LEU A 181 -3.82 -1.64 -4.80
N VAL A 182 -2.55 -1.39 -4.51
CA VAL A 182 -1.54 -2.41 -4.28
C VAL A 182 -0.77 -2.11 -3.00
N GLN A 183 -0.42 -3.16 -2.25
CA GLN A 183 0.35 -3.00 -1.02
C GLN A 183 1.24 -4.22 -0.79
N CYS A 184 2.49 -4.00 -0.34
CA CYS A 184 3.34 -5.04 0.20
C CYS A 184 3.53 -4.88 1.71
N THR A 185 3.93 -5.96 2.35
CA THR A 185 4.49 -5.95 3.70
C THR A 185 5.88 -5.31 3.68
N ARG A 186 6.37 -4.81 4.82
CA ARG A 186 7.52 -3.89 4.86
C ARG A 186 8.86 -4.56 5.17
N GLU A 187 8.85 -5.88 5.38
CA GLU A 187 10.00 -6.73 5.69
C GLU A 187 10.68 -7.33 4.45
N ILE A 188 10.09 -7.16 3.26
CA ILE A 188 10.64 -7.66 2.00
C ILE A 188 11.37 -6.56 1.22
N SER A 189 12.25 -6.93 0.29
CA SER A 189 12.93 -5.94 -0.56
C SER A 189 11.97 -5.32 -1.58
N GLY A 190 12.34 -4.17 -2.17
CA GLY A 190 11.58 -3.61 -3.29
C GLY A 190 11.50 -4.55 -4.51
N GLY A 191 12.55 -5.34 -4.76
CA GLY A 191 12.52 -6.37 -5.81
C GLY A 191 11.51 -7.49 -5.51
N ASP A 192 11.49 -7.96 -4.26
CA ASP A 192 10.54 -8.99 -3.83
C ASP A 192 9.09 -8.47 -3.82
N CYS A 193 8.89 -7.22 -3.40
CA CYS A 193 7.58 -6.56 -3.47
C CYS A 193 7.09 -6.45 -4.91
N ASN A 194 7.95 -6.00 -5.84
CA ASN A 194 7.59 -5.95 -7.26
C ASN A 194 7.22 -7.35 -7.79
N THR A 195 8.03 -8.36 -7.46
CA THR A 195 7.78 -9.75 -7.87
C THR A 195 6.45 -10.26 -7.34
N CYS A 196 6.16 -10.04 -6.05
CA CYS A 196 4.89 -10.43 -5.44
C CYS A 196 3.70 -9.76 -6.14
N LEU A 197 3.78 -8.44 -6.37
CA LEU A 197 2.70 -7.68 -7.00
C LEU A 197 2.47 -8.05 -8.46
N VAL A 198 3.53 -8.34 -9.23
CA VAL A 198 3.41 -8.84 -10.61
C VAL A 198 2.67 -10.19 -10.63
N SER A 199 3.03 -11.11 -9.74
CA SER A 199 2.35 -12.41 -9.62
C SER A 199 0.87 -12.24 -9.21
N ALA A 200 0.62 -11.41 -8.19
CA ALA A 200 -0.74 -11.11 -7.72
C ALA A 200 -1.61 -10.47 -8.81
N TRP A 201 -1.02 -9.62 -9.65
CA TRP A 201 -1.70 -9.04 -10.80
C TRP A 201 -2.01 -10.08 -11.88
N GLY A 202 -1.10 -11.02 -12.16
CA GLY A 202 -1.35 -12.14 -13.07
C GLY A 202 -2.54 -13.00 -12.64
N ASP A 203 -2.61 -13.31 -11.34
CA ASP A 203 -3.73 -14.04 -10.74
C ASP A 203 -5.03 -13.24 -10.81
N LEU A 204 -4.98 -11.95 -10.47
CA LEU A 204 -6.15 -11.07 -10.50
C LEU A 204 -6.71 -10.94 -11.93
N ARG A 205 -5.83 -10.84 -12.94
CA ARG A 205 -6.22 -10.84 -14.35
C ARG A 205 -6.98 -12.11 -14.73
N THR A 206 -6.57 -13.25 -14.19
CA THR A 206 -7.13 -14.55 -14.53
C THR A 206 -8.45 -14.79 -13.81
N CYS A 207 -8.54 -14.44 -12.52
CA CYS A 207 -9.76 -14.67 -11.73
C CYS A 207 -10.88 -13.66 -12.04
N CYS A 208 -10.52 -12.41 -12.32
CA CYS A 208 -11.41 -11.31 -11.97
C CYS A 208 -11.57 -10.22 -13.06
N SER A 209 -10.84 -10.31 -14.18
CA SER A 209 -10.95 -9.32 -15.27
C SER A 209 -12.34 -9.14 -15.91
N PRO A 210 -13.24 -10.15 -15.97
CA PRO A 210 -14.58 -9.91 -16.51
C PRO A 210 -15.52 -9.21 -15.51
N HIS A 211 -15.12 -9.07 -14.24
CA HIS A 211 -15.97 -8.61 -13.16
C HIS A 211 -15.77 -7.13 -12.80
N GLN A 212 -16.77 -6.53 -12.15
CA GLN A 212 -16.75 -5.14 -11.66
C GLN A 212 -15.77 -4.88 -10.50
N GLY A 213 -15.05 -5.90 -10.06
CA GLY A 213 -14.05 -5.80 -9.01
C GLY A 213 -13.35 -7.13 -8.81
N GLY A 214 -12.24 -7.09 -8.07
CA GLY A 214 -11.46 -8.28 -7.78
C GLY A 214 -10.38 -7.99 -6.78
N THR A 215 -10.13 -8.96 -5.90
CA THR A 215 -9.09 -8.90 -4.88
C THR A 215 -8.26 -10.17 -4.94
N VAL A 216 -6.94 -10.04 -4.87
CA VAL A 216 -6.03 -11.16 -4.60
C VAL A 216 -5.18 -10.78 -3.40
N VAL A 217 -5.15 -11.65 -2.40
CA VAL A 217 -4.38 -11.44 -1.17
C VAL A 217 -3.28 -12.48 -1.06
N SER A 218 -2.17 -12.12 -0.43
CA SER A 218 -1.05 -13.01 -0.16
C SER A 218 -0.38 -12.55 1.13
N ARG A 219 0.46 -13.42 1.69
CA ARG A 219 1.21 -13.10 2.92
C ARG A 219 2.03 -11.81 2.77
N TYR A 220 2.61 -11.56 1.60
CA TYR A 220 3.57 -10.49 1.37
C TYR A 220 3.02 -9.30 0.57
N CYS A 221 1.91 -9.48 -0.15
CA CYS A 221 1.32 -8.39 -0.92
C CYS A 221 -0.16 -8.64 -1.23
N ASN A 222 -0.88 -7.57 -1.55
CA ASN A 222 -2.27 -7.61 -1.94
C ASN A 222 -2.51 -6.69 -3.14
N VAL A 223 -3.42 -7.08 -4.01
CA VAL A 223 -3.90 -6.28 -5.15
C VAL A 223 -5.42 -6.27 -5.16
N ARG A 224 -6.01 -5.10 -5.42
CA ARG A 224 -7.46 -4.95 -5.52
C ARG A 224 -7.85 -3.90 -6.53
N PHE A 225 -8.93 -4.15 -7.26
CA PHE A 225 -9.65 -3.12 -8.00
C PHE A 225 -11.15 -3.17 -7.76
N GLU A 226 -11.78 -2.02 -7.97
CA GLU A 226 -13.24 -1.84 -7.95
C GLU A 226 -13.62 -0.72 -8.92
N LEU A 227 -14.88 -0.68 -9.37
CA LEU A 227 -15.44 0.44 -10.15
C LEU A 227 -15.91 1.63 -9.28
N TYR A 228 -15.75 1.53 -7.97
CA TYR A 228 -15.95 2.62 -7.03
C TYR A 228 -14.68 2.82 -6.21
N ARG A 229 -14.54 4.01 -5.64
CA ARG A 229 -13.40 4.32 -4.80
C ARG A 229 -13.58 3.70 -3.41
N PHE A 230 -12.65 2.84 -3.00
CA PHE A 230 -12.66 2.12 -1.72
C PHE A 230 -11.51 2.50 -0.77
N TYR A 231 -10.71 3.50 -1.14
CA TYR A 231 -9.57 3.97 -0.37
C TYR A 231 -9.62 5.48 -0.09
N ASN A 232 -9.03 5.86 1.03
CA ASN A 232 -8.82 7.25 1.41
C ASN A 232 -7.61 7.79 0.65
N GLN A 233 -7.71 9.01 0.10
CA GLN A 233 -6.53 9.69 -0.41
C GLN A 233 -5.94 10.47 0.74
N HIS A 234 -4.85 9.97 1.30
CA HIS A 234 -3.90 10.90 1.90
C HIS A 234 -3.27 11.70 0.75
N SER A 235 -3.33 13.01 0.88
CA SER A 235 -2.90 13.98 -0.13
C SER A 235 -1.37 14.04 -0.28
N GLU A 236 -0.70 12.91 -0.50
CA GLU A 236 0.75 12.87 -0.77
C GLU A 236 1.09 13.45 -2.16
N GLY A 237 0.13 13.44 -3.10
CA GLY A 237 0.27 14.08 -4.41
C GLY A 237 0.34 15.62 -4.39
N LEU A 238 -0.10 16.26 -3.29
CA LEU A 238 0.01 17.71 -3.13
C LEU A 238 1.46 18.13 -2.82
N GLY A 239 2.25 17.24 -2.20
CA GLY A 239 3.67 17.48 -1.92
C GLY A 239 4.53 17.52 -3.18
N LYS A 240 4.44 16.50 -4.05
CA LYS A 240 5.22 16.45 -5.31
C LYS A 240 4.88 17.62 -6.25
N LYS A 241 3.60 17.94 -6.42
CA LYS A 241 3.17 19.11 -7.23
C LYS A 241 3.63 20.44 -6.63
N ARG A 242 3.56 20.61 -5.30
CA ARG A 242 4.10 21.80 -4.61
C ARG A 242 5.61 21.91 -4.75
N ILE A 243 6.35 20.80 -4.64
CA ILE A 243 7.81 20.79 -4.80
C ILE A 243 8.19 21.19 -6.23
N ILE A 244 7.53 20.63 -7.25
CA ILE A 244 7.76 21.01 -8.65
C ILE A 244 7.45 22.50 -8.86
N LEU A 245 6.34 23.00 -8.31
CA LEU A 245 5.97 24.42 -8.40
C LEU A 245 7.02 25.32 -7.72
N LEU A 246 7.51 24.94 -6.53
CA LEU A 246 8.54 25.67 -5.79
C LEU A 246 9.86 25.72 -6.58
N VAL A 247 10.29 24.61 -7.19
CA VAL A 247 11.51 24.57 -8.02
C VAL A 247 11.37 25.50 -9.24
N ILE A 248 10.23 25.49 -9.92
CA ILE A 248 9.97 26.39 -11.05
C ILE A 248 10.02 27.86 -10.61
N CYS A 249 9.40 28.20 -9.47
CA CYS A 249 9.43 29.56 -8.92
C CYS A 249 10.86 30.03 -8.59
N ILE A 250 11.69 29.15 -8.02
CA ILE A 250 13.10 29.47 -7.70
C ILE A 250 13.90 29.74 -8.98
N LEU A 251 13.76 28.90 -10.01
CA LEU A 251 14.45 29.08 -11.29
C LEU A 251 14.04 30.38 -12.00
N ALA A 252 12.73 30.68 -12.01
CA ALA A 252 12.23 31.94 -12.57
C ALA A 252 12.75 33.16 -11.82
N GLY A 253 12.78 33.12 -10.48
CA GLY A 253 13.33 34.19 -9.64
C GLY A 253 14.82 34.43 -9.91
N ALA A 254 15.62 33.36 -10.02
CA ALA A 254 17.05 33.46 -10.33
C ALA A 254 17.32 34.10 -11.70
N LEU A 255 16.52 33.75 -12.72
CA LEU A 255 16.60 34.34 -14.05
C LEU A 255 16.32 35.85 -14.02
N LEU A 256 15.25 36.27 -13.33
CA LEU A 256 14.90 37.69 -13.19
C LEU A 256 15.99 38.49 -12.45
N ALA A 257 16.58 37.93 -11.40
CA ALA A 257 17.69 38.56 -10.68
C ALA A 257 18.92 38.73 -11.59
N SER A 258 19.26 37.71 -12.38
CA SER A 258 20.39 37.76 -13.31
C SER A 258 20.22 38.82 -14.41
N LEU A 259 19.00 38.94 -14.95
CA LEU A 259 18.60 39.98 -15.91
C LEU A 259 18.68 41.37 -15.27
N GLY A 260 18.20 41.54 -14.04
CA GLY A 260 18.30 42.79 -13.29
C GLY A 260 19.75 43.24 -13.09
N VAL A 261 20.63 42.32 -12.66
CA VAL A 261 22.08 42.59 -12.51
C VAL A 261 22.72 42.96 -13.85
N TRP A 262 22.36 42.26 -14.93
CA TRP A 262 22.89 42.56 -16.26
C TRP A 262 22.44 43.94 -16.78
N VAL A 263 21.17 44.30 -16.59
CA VAL A 263 20.66 45.63 -16.93
C VAL A 263 21.33 46.70 -16.09
N ALA A 264 21.51 46.47 -14.78
CA ALA A 264 22.20 47.39 -13.89
C ALA A 264 23.67 47.59 -14.30
N ARG A 265 24.39 46.51 -14.63
CA ARG A 265 25.77 46.57 -15.17
C ARG A 265 25.83 47.31 -16.49
N ARG A 266 24.90 47.07 -17.42
CA ARG A 266 24.81 47.83 -18.68
C ARG A 266 24.57 49.31 -18.44
N ARG A 267 23.64 49.66 -17.53
CA ARG A 267 23.36 51.06 -17.16
C ARG A 267 24.56 51.73 -16.51
N TRP A 268 25.25 51.05 -15.60
CA TRP A 268 26.47 51.54 -14.96
C TRP A 268 27.59 51.76 -15.98
N LYS A 269 27.84 50.81 -16.88
CA LYS A 269 28.84 50.94 -17.94
C LYS A 269 28.55 52.12 -18.88
N ARG A 270 27.28 52.34 -19.25
CA ARG A 270 26.85 53.53 -20.03
C ARG A 270 27.02 54.85 -19.27
N ARG A 271 26.84 54.87 -17.95
CA ARG A 271 27.08 56.07 -17.12
C ARG A 271 28.57 56.37 -17.02
N MET A 272 29.41 55.36 -16.85
CA MET A 272 30.88 55.52 -16.82
C MET A 272 31.42 56.06 -18.15
N THR A 273 30.97 55.53 -19.30
CA THR A 273 31.41 56.06 -20.60
C THR A 273 30.96 57.51 -20.84
N ARG A 274 29.78 57.91 -20.36
CA ARG A 274 29.33 59.32 -20.41
C ARG A 274 30.10 60.22 -19.44
N GLY A 275 30.45 59.72 -18.25
CA GLY A 275 31.23 60.47 -17.26
C GLY A 275 32.70 60.68 -17.66
N MET A 276 33.31 59.73 -18.37
CA MET A 276 34.67 59.87 -18.92
C MET A 276 34.74 60.85 -20.09
N SER A 277 33.69 60.96 -20.91
CA SER A 277 33.63 61.94 -22.01
C SER A 277 33.59 63.39 -21.52
N ASN A 278 33.01 63.65 -20.34
CA ASN A 278 32.93 65.00 -19.76
C ASN A 278 34.20 65.44 -19.01
N LYS A 279 35.17 64.55 -18.76
CA LYS A 279 36.46 64.87 -18.11
C LYS A 279 37.62 65.12 -19.08
N LEU A 280 37.40 64.95 -20.40
CA LEU A 280 38.39 65.21 -21.45
C LEU A 280 38.19 66.58 -22.14
N VAL A 281 37.26 67.40 -21.63
CA VAL A 281 36.91 68.73 -22.18
C VAL A 281 37.05 69.84 -21.12
N SER A 282 37.78 69.57 -20.02
CA SER A 282 38.15 70.57 -19.01
C SER A 282 39.66 70.67 -18.89
#